data_AF-A0AAD8RD78-F1
#
_entry.id   AF-A0AAD8RD78-F1
#
_cell.length_a   1.000
_cell.length_b   1.000
_cell.length_c   1.000
_cell.angle_alpha   90.00
_cell.angle_beta   90.00
_cell.angle_gamma   90.00
#
_symmetry.space_group_name_H-M   'P 1'
#
loop_
_entity.id
_entity.type
_entity.pdbx_description
1 polymer ?
#
loop_
_entity_poly.entity_id
_entity_poly.type
_entity_poly.pdbx_seq_one_letter_code
_entity_poly.pdbx_strand_id
1 'polypeptide(L)'
;MAAAGQRRPSLRAAAPVPLLLLMIVVSFGSQAAAAGGAPTWTTELQQHVAYFDTDNDGIVTYSETEAGLRRIGLGAIAATAAATLINGVIGPKTRPDNATTSHLDIYIENIHKGIHGSDTGSYDAQGRFVQAKFDEIFIKYAKTEPNALNQTELEEMRHGNRGSNDFSGWAASKAEWDMLYSLAKDKDGFLQKDTARAVYDGSLFVTLAQKNGGSSGGN
;
A
#
# COMPACT_ATOMS: atom_id res chain seq x y z
N MET A 1 -44.32 -27.91 25.79
CA MET A 1 -43.92 -26.48 25.70
C MET A 1 -42.40 -26.41 25.83
N ALA A 2 -41.67 -26.20 24.74
CA ALA A 2 -40.21 -26.00 24.76
C ALA A 2 -39.89 -24.85 23.81
N ALA A 3 -39.41 -23.73 24.36
CA ALA A 3 -39.09 -22.53 23.61
C ALA A 3 -37.64 -22.59 23.13
N ALA A 4 -37.45 -22.41 21.83
CA ALA A 4 -36.16 -22.32 21.17
C ALA A 4 -35.45 -20.99 21.51
N GLY A 5 -34.22 -21.07 22.01
CA GLY A 5 -33.37 -19.91 22.23
C GLY A 5 -32.67 -19.45 20.95
N GLN A 6 -33.06 -18.28 20.43
CA GLN A 6 -32.32 -17.58 19.38
C GLN A 6 -31.06 -16.93 19.96
N ARG A 7 -29.87 -17.39 19.53
CA ARG A 7 -28.61 -16.68 19.78
C ARG A 7 -28.38 -15.68 18.65
N ARG A 8 -28.31 -14.39 18.99
CA ARG A 8 -27.89 -13.31 18.09
C ARG A 8 -26.37 -13.37 17.91
N PRO A 9 -25.82 -13.18 16.70
CA PRO A 9 -24.38 -12.99 16.53
C PRO A 9 -23.98 -11.61 17.06
N SER A 10 -22.97 -11.58 17.92
CA SER A 10 -22.34 -10.35 18.39
C SER A 10 -21.47 -9.77 17.27
N LEU A 11 -21.84 -8.59 16.74
CA LEU A 11 -20.90 -7.77 15.97
C LEU A 11 -19.76 -7.36 16.91
N ARG A 12 -18.56 -7.90 16.68
CA ARG A 12 -17.34 -7.31 17.23
C ARG A 12 -17.02 -6.05 16.44
N ALA A 13 -17.29 -4.89 17.03
CA ALA A 13 -16.69 -3.64 16.61
C ALA A 13 -15.16 -3.77 16.76
N ALA A 14 -14.42 -3.59 15.66
CA ALA A 14 -12.98 -3.44 15.73
C ALA A 14 -12.67 -2.07 16.34
N ALA A 15 -12.02 -2.07 17.50
CA ALA A 15 -11.52 -0.87 18.16
C ALA A 15 -10.29 -0.32 17.40
N PRO A 16 -10.08 1.00 17.38
CA PRO A 16 -8.91 1.61 16.75
C PRO A 16 -7.66 1.23 17.55
N VAL A 17 -6.61 0.79 16.87
CA VAL A 17 -5.28 0.60 17.48
C VAL A 17 -4.45 1.84 17.14
N PRO A 18 -4.26 2.78 18.08
CA PRO A 18 -3.24 3.80 17.94
C PRO A 18 -1.93 3.20 18.47
N LEU A 19 -0.91 3.03 17.62
CA LEU A 19 0.45 2.90 18.16
C LEU A 19 1.51 3.45 17.20
N LEU A 20 1.96 4.62 17.63
CA LEU A 20 3.17 5.35 17.27
C LEU A 20 4.42 4.50 17.57
N LEU A 21 5.36 4.38 16.61
CA LEU A 21 6.81 4.60 16.79
C LEU A 21 7.55 4.34 15.46
N LEU A 22 7.96 5.40 14.78
CA LEU A 22 8.98 5.33 13.72
C LEU A 22 10.34 5.68 14.32
N MET A 23 11.27 4.73 14.30
CA MET A 23 12.69 5.02 14.46
C MET A 23 13.34 5.03 13.07
N ILE A 24 14.08 6.10 12.84
CA ILE A 24 14.73 6.49 11.60
C ILE A 24 16.12 5.83 11.55
N VAL A 25 16.48 5.25 10.40
CA VAL A 25 17.89 5.07 10.01
C VAL A 25 18.09 5.87 8.73
N VAL A 26 18.77 7.01 8.81
CA VAL A 26 19.14 7.83 7.64
C VAL A 26 20.53 7.38 7.18
N SER A 27 20.64 6.93 5.94
CA SER A 27 21.90 6.93 5.21
C SER A 27 21.82 8.01 4.12
N PHE A 28 22.62 9.06 4.29
CA PHE A 28 22.67 10.20 3.38
C PHE A 28 23.48 9.85 2.12
N GLY A 29 22.88 10.14 0.98
CA GLY A 29 23.53 10.22 -0.32
C GLY A 29 22.74 11.21 -1.16
N SER A 30 23.31 12.39 -1.38
CA SER A 30 22.68 13.48 -2.10
C SER A 30 22.95 13.35 -3.60
N GLN A 31 21.90 13.35 -4.42
CA GLN A 31 21.95 13.80 -5.80
C GLN A 31 20.69 14.64 -6.07
N ALA A 32 20.89 15.76 -6.76
CA ALA A 32 19.85 16.70 -7.11
C ALA A 32 19.15 16.29 -8.42
N ALA A 33 17.84 16.44 -8.47
CA ALA A 33 17.04 16.24 -9.68
C ALA A 33 16.96 17.52 -10.51
N ALA A 34 17.11 17.38 -11.82
CA ALA A 34 17.03 18.44 -12.81
C ALA A 34 15.60 18.57 -13.38
N ALA A 35 15.26 19.79 -13.85
CA ALA A 35 13.99 20.14 -14.47
C ALA A 35 13.82 19.63 -15.92
N GLY A 36 12.58 19.30 -16.30
CA GLY A 36 12.08 19.42 -17.68
C GLY A 36 11.53 18.13 -18.32
N GLY A 37 10.20 17.96 -18.27
CA GLY A 37 9.44 16.87 -18.91
C GLY A 37 8.78 15.95 -17.89
N ALA A 38 7.58 15.41 -18.20
CA ALA A 38 6.95 14.40 -17.34
C ALA A 38 7.95 13.22 -17.17
N PRO A 39 8.29 12.84 -15.93
CA PRO A 39 9.31 11.83 -15.71
C PRO A 39 8.90 10.49 -16.34
N THR A 40 9.81 9.85 -17.08
CA THR A 40 9.59 8.46 -17.48
C THR A 40 9.96 7.56 -16.31
N TRP A 41 8.96 7.06 -15.59
CA TRP A 41 9.16 6.17 -14.45
C TRP A 41 9.72 4.82 -14.89
N THR A 42 10.90 4.47 -14.38
CA THR A 42 11.67 3.31 -14.88
C THR A 42 11.53 2.06 -14.03
N THR A 43 10.95 2.18 -12.82
CA THR A 43 10.68 1.06 -11.93
C THR A 43 9.19 0.94 -11.61
N GLU A 44 8.74 -0.27 -11.29
CA GLU A 44 7.34 -0.53 -10.97
C GLU A 44 6.90 0.23 -9.72
N LEU A 45 7.76 0.37 -8.70
CA LEU A 45 7.44 1.19 -7.52
C LEU A 45 7.26 2.68 -7.86
N GLN A 46 8.04 3.22 -8.81
CA GLN A 46 7.82 4.59 -9.29
C GLN A 46 6.46 4.71 -9.99
N GLN A 47 6.11 3.74 -10.85
CA GLN A 47 4.81 3.72 -11.54
C GLN A 47 3.64 3.58 -10.56
N HIS A 48 3.79 2.74 -9.52
CA HIS A 48 2.84 2.59 -8.43
C HIS A 48 2.51 3.92 -7.76
N VAL A 49 3.53 4.71 -7.41
CA VAL A 49 3.34 6.00 -6.74
C VAL A 49 2.90 7.10 -7.70
N ALA A 50 3.34 7.04 -8.96
CA ALA A 50 2.96 8.00 -10.00
C ALA A 50 1.45 8.07 -10.26
N TYR A 51 0.67 7.03 -9.93
CA TYR A 51 -0.79 7.11 -9.97
C TYR A 51 -1.36 8.28 -9.11
N PHE A 52 -0.67 8.61 -8.01
CA PHE A 52 -1.10 9.65 -7.08
C PHE A 52 -0.65 11.05 -7.51
N ASP A 53 0.42 11.18 -8.28
CA ASP A 53 0.92 12.45 -8.84
C ASP A 53 0.00 12.91 -9.97
N THR A 54 -0.90 13.85 -9.66
CA THR A 54 -1.98 14.24 -10.57
C THR A 54 -1.58 15.35 -11.54
N ASP A 55 -0.60 16.17 -11.18
CA ASP A 55 -0.09 17.23 -12.04
C ASP A 55 1.19 16.83 -12.80
N ASN A 56 1.75 15.65 -12.50
CA ASN A 56 2.91 15.02 -13.15
C ASN A 56 4.21 15.80 -12.94
N ASP A 57 4.37 16.43 -11.78
CA ASP A 57 5.59 17.16 -11.42
C ASP A 57 6.66 16.28 -10.74
N GLY A 58 6.35 15.01 -10.48
CA GLY A 58 7.22 14.04 -9.80
C GLY A 58 7.15 14.07 -8.28
N ILE A 59 6.25 14.86 -7.70
CA ILE A 59 6.05 15.07 -6.28
C ILE A 59 4.61 14.74 -5.91
N VAL A 60 4.39 13.75 -5.06
CA VAL A 60 3.06 13.46 -4.53
C VAL A 60 2.85 14.23 -3.23
N THR A 61 1.95 15.22 -3.28
CA THR A 61 1.54 15.99 -2.11
C THR A 61 0.61 15.19 -1.18
N TYR A 62 0.40 15.72 0.03
CA TYR A 62 -0.61 15.16 0.96
C TYR A 62 -2.01 15.13 0.34
N SER A 63 -2.42 16.23 -0.29
CA SER A 63 -3.74 16.37 -0.92
C SER A 63 -3.97 15.38 -2.05
N GLU A 64 -2.92 15.13 -2.84
CA GLU A 64 -2.98 14.16 -3.92
C GLU A 64 -3.07 12.72 -3.42
N THR A 65 -2.33 12.41 -2.36
CA THR A 65 -2.43 11.12 -1.68
C THR A 65 -3.84 10.90 -1.15
N GLU A 66 -4.39 11.85 -0.39
CA GLU A 66 -5.76 11.76 0.15
C GLU A 66 -6.80 11.62 -0.98
N ALA A 67 -6.72 12.46 -2.01
CA ALA A 67 -7.63 12.41 -3.15
C ALA A 67 -7.51 11.10 -3.92
N GLY A 68 -6.31 10.57 -4.12
CA GLY A 68 -6.06 9.29 -4.77
C GLY A 68 -6.63 8.11 -3.98
N LEU A 69 -6.45 8.11 -2.66
CA LEU A 69 -7.01 7.10 -1.77
C LEU A 69 -8.54 7.09 -1.81
N ARG A 70 -9.16 8.27 -1.87
CA ARG A 70 -10.61 8.41 -2.06
C ARG A 70 -11.07 7.88 -3.41
N ARG A 71 -10.34 8.20 -4.49
CA ARG A 71 -10.62 7.68 -5.85
C ARG A 71 -10.63 6.15 -5.88
N ILE A 72 -9.69 5.50 -5.22
CA ILE A 72 -9.60 4.02 -5.21
C ILE A 72 -10.56 3.34 -4.20
N GLY A 73 -11.36 4.11 -3.45
CA GLY A 73 -12.50 3.58 -2.69
C GLY A 73 -12.41 3.72 -1.18
N LEU A 74 -11.41 4.43 -0.64
CA LEU A 74 -11.42 4.75 0.80
C LEU A 74 -12.44 5.86 1.08
N GLY A 75 -13.23 5.68 2.15
CA GLY A 75 -14.04 6.77 2.69
C GLY A 75 -13.17 7.91 3.23
N ALA A 76 -13.72 9.12 3.33
CA ALA A 76 -12.96 10.33 3.68
C ALA A 76 -12.08 10.18 4.94
N ILE A 77 -12.65 9.67 6.05
CA ILE A 77 -11.90 9.48 7.30
C ILE A 77 -10.73 8.51 7.12
N ALA A 78 -10.96 7.38 6.44
CA ALA A 78 -9.93 6.37 6.20
C ALA A 78 -8.83 6.93 5.28
N ALA A 79 -9.21 7.67 4.24
CA ALA A 79 -8.26 8.29 3.31
C ALA A 79 -7.38 9.35 4.00
N THR A 80 -7.97 10.23 4.82
CA THR A 80 -7.21 11.21 5.62
C THR A 80 -6.23 10.53 6.56
N ALA A 81 -6.66 9.48 7.27
CA ALA A 81 -5.79 8.75 8.19
C ALA A 81 -4.63 8.06 7.44
N ALA A 82 -4.92 7.40 6.31
CA ALA A 82 -3.92 6.73 5.50
C ALA A 82 -2.94 7.72 4.84
N ALA A 83 -3.42 8.84 4.27
CA ALA A 83 -2.55 9.89 3.72
C ALA A 83 -1.62 10.47 4.79
N THR A 84 -2.12 10.70 6.00
CA THR A 84 -1.31 11.19 7.13
C THR A 84 -0.16 10.24 7.44
N LEU A 85 -0.44 8.93 7.47
CA LEU A 85 0.59 7.92 7.72
C LEU A 85 1.58 7.83 6.54
N ILE A 86 1.08 7.72 5.30
CA ILE A 86 1.90 7.56 4.11
C ILE A 86 2.84 8.76 3.93
N ASN A 87 2.30 9.98 3.86
CA ASN A 87 3.12 11.19 3.67
C ASN A 87 4.02 11.46 4.87
N GLY A 88 3.55 11.24 6.11
CA GLY A 88 4.35 11.44 7.31
C GLY A 88 5.54 10.48 7.43
N VAL A 89 5.42 9.27 6.88
CA VAL A 89 6.48 8.25 6.92
C VAL A 89 7.41 8.32 5.71
N ILE A 90 6.84 8.50 4.51
CA ILE A 90 7.58 8.39 3.26
C ILE A 90 8.14 9.75 2.81
N GLY A 91 7.44 10.85 3.09
CA GLY A 91 7.88 12.19 2.71
C GLY A 91 9.31 12.50 3.21
N PRO A 92 9.59 12.38 4.52
CA PRO A 92 10.93 12.65 5.05
C PRO A 92 12.04 11.74 4.48
N LYS A 93 11.71 10.52 4.04
CA LYS A 93 12.70 9.57 3.49
C LYS A 93 13.06 9.86 2.04
N THR A 94 12.10 10.37 1.27
CA THR A 94 12.23 10.57 -0.18
C THR A 94 12.65 12.00 -0.53
N ARG A 95 12.40 12.95 0.37
CA ARG A 95 12.73 14.36 0.18
C ARG A 95 14.24 14.62 0.04
N PRO A 96 14.70 15.28 -1.04
CA PRO A 96 16.08 15.77 -1.16
C PRO A 96 16.43 16.83 -0.10
N ASP A 97 17.71 16.91 0.27
CA ASP A 97 18.19 17.88 1.28
C ASP A 97 17.94 19.34 0.86
N ASN A 98 18.02 19.64 -0.43
CA ASN A 98 17.86 20.97 -1.01
C ASN A 98 16.41 21.30 -1.43
N ALA A 99 15.45 20.41 -1.16
CA ALA A 99 14.06 20.67 -1.49
C ALA A 99 13.53 21.90 -0.72
N THR A 100 12.64 22.65 -1.37
CA THR A 100 11.95 23.82 -0.78
C THR A 100 10.47 23.55 -0.49
N THR A 101 9.96 22.37 -0.89
CA THR A 101 8.57 21.96 -0.66
C THR A 101 8.37 21.34 0.73
N SER A 102 7.15 20.91 1.04
CA SER A 102 6.77 20.37 2.34
C SER A 102 7.61 19.15 2.75
N HIS A 103 7.78 18.93 4.06
CA HIS A 103 8.39 17.70 4.58
C HIS A 103 7.51 16.45 4.42
N LEU A 104 6.25 16.64 4.05
CA LEU A 104 5.27 15.58 3.79
C LEU A 104 5.23 15.16 2.32
N ASP A 105 5.90 15.88 1.44
CA ASP A 105 5.88 15.61 0.01
C ASP A 105 6.72 14.37 -0.31
N ILE A 106 6.17 13.49 -1.14
CA ILE A 106 6.82 12.26 -1.56
C ILE A 106 7.45 12.47 -2.93
N TYR A 107 8.76 12.33 -3.01
CA TYR A 107 9.51 12.48 -4.25
C TYR A 107 9.62 11.13 -4.94
N ILE A 108 8.94 10.96 -6.08
CA ILE A 108 8.84 9.66 -6.77
C ILE A 108 10.20 9.14 -7.19
N GLU A 109 11.10 10.02 -7.65
CA GLU A 109 12.48 9.64 -8.03
C GLU A 109 13.21 8.89 -6.90
N ASN A 110 12.96 9.28 -5.65
CA ASN A 110 13.59 8.72 -4.46
C ASN A 110 12.76 7.64 -3.75
N ILE A 111 11.65 7.17 -4.34
CA ILE A 111 10.68 6.31 -3.65
C ILE A 111 11.27 4.98 -3.16
N HIS A 112 12.32 4.48 -3.80
CA HIS A 112 13.05 3.29 -3.35
C HIS A 112 13.59 3.43 -1.91
N LYS A 113 13.84 4.66 -1.42
CA LYS A 113 14.20 4.93 -0.01
C LYS A 113 13.04 4.67 0.98
N GLY A 114 11.82 4.58 0.47
CA GLY A 114 10.61 4.25 1.22
C GLY A 114 10.48 2.76 1.54
N ILE A 115 11.19 1.89 0.81
CA ILE A 115 11.17 0.44 1.02
C ILE A 115 11.63 0.12 2.45
N HIS A 116 10.91 -0.79 3.11
CA HIS A 116 11.17 -1.18 4.49
C HIS A 116 11.46 -2.68 4.60
N GLY A 117 12.06 -3.09 5.72
CA GLY A 117 12.27 -4.50 6.03
C GLY A 117 10.95 -5.24 6.29
N SER A 118 11.02 -6.56 6.41
CA SER A 118 9.86 -7.43 6.63
C SER A 118 8.78 -7.36 5.54
N ASP A 119 9.17 -6.85 4.36
CA ASP A 119 8.37 -6.91 3.15
C ASP A 119 8.44 -8.32 2.52
N THR A 120 7.85 -8.48 1.35
CA THR A 120 7.87 -9.75 0.63
C THR A 120 9.09 -9.93 -0.28
N GLY A 121 9.94 -8.91 -0.42
CA GLY A 121 10.99 -8.84 -1.44
C GLY A 121 10.49 -8.83 -2.88
N SER A 122 9.19 -8.57 -3.12
CA SER A 122 8.61 -8.48 -4.46
C SER A 122 8.97 -7.17 -5.19
N TYR A 123 9.53 -6.20 -4.47
CA TYR A 123 10.39 -5.18 -5.04
C TYR A 123 11.84 -5.47 -4.66
N ASP A 124 12.77 -5.21 -5.56
CA ASP A 124 14.18 -5.12 -5.20
C ASP A 124 14.51 -3.79 -4.52
N ALA A 125 15.76 -3.62 -4.08
CA ALA A 125 16.20 -2.42 -3.37
C ALA A 125 16.11 -1.11 -4.20
N GLN A 126 15.83 -1.17 -5.50
CA GLN A 126 15.61 -0.01 -6.37
C GLN A 126 14.14 0.17 -6.73
N GLY A 127 13.25 -0.69 -6.22
CA GLY A 127 11.82 -0.64 -6.52
C GLY A 127 11.43 -1.35 -7.81
N ARG A 128 12.31 -2.17 -8.40
CA ARG A 128 11.94 -3.00 -9.56
C ARG A 128 11.22 -4.25 -9.11
N PHE A 129 10.19 -4.66 -9.85
CA PHE A 129 9.39 -5.81 -9.49
C PHE A 129 10.16 -7.14 -9.70
N VAL A 130 10.07 -8.04 -8.71
CA VAL A 130 10.74 -9.34 -8.71
C VAL A 130 9.70 -10.46 -8.78
N GLN A 131 9.37 -10.88 -10.01
CA GLN A 131 8.33 -11.90 -10.30
C GLN A 131 8.51 -13.17 -9.48
N ALA A 132 9.73 -13.70 -9.37
CA ALA A 132 9.98 -14.93 -8.61
C ALA A 132 9.63 -14.80 -7.12
N LYS A 133 9.92 -13.65 -6.49
CA LYS A 133 9.60 -13.39 -5.07
C LYS A 133 8.10 -13.23 -4.85
N PHE A 134 7.42 -12.58 -5.79
CA PHE A 134 5.97 -12.49 -5.80
C PHE A 134 5.31 -13.88 -5.96
N ASP A 135 5.78 -14.69 -6.91
CA ASP A 135 5.26 -16.04 -7.13
C ASP A 135 5.45 -16.95 -5.92
N GLU A 136 6.59 -16.83 -5.22
CA GLU A 136 6.87 -17.56 -3.98
C GLU A 136 5.80 -17.33 -2.90
N ILE A 137 5.17 -16.15 -2.85
CA ILE A 137 4.08 -15.87 -1.90
C ILE A 137 2.95 -16.87 -2.08
N PHE A 138 2.44 -17.01 -3.31
CA PHE A 138 1.30 -17.86 -3.60
C PHE A 138 1.68 -19.33 -3.52
N ILE A 139 2.89 -19.70 -3.95
CA ILE A 139 3.41 -21.07 -3.82
C ILE A 139 3.45 -21.51 -2.35
N LYS A 140 3.85 -20.63 -1.43
CA LYS A 140 4.02 -20.96 0.00
C LYS A 140 2.73 -20.86 0.81
N TYR A 141 1.87 -19.89 0.51
CA TYR A 141 0.79 -19.49 1.41
C TYR A 141 -0.62 -19.71 0.85
N ALA A 142 -0.82 -19.82 -0.47
CA ALA A 142 -2.13 -20.07 -1.07
C ALA A 142 -2.51 -21.56 -0.95
N LYS A 143 -2.91 -21.98 0.26
CA LYS A 143 -3.16 -23.39 0.62
C LYS A 143 -4.60 -23.81 0.35
N THR A 144 -5.53 -22.86 0.36
CA THR A 144 -6.96 -23.08 0.22
C THR A 144 -7.40 -23.05 -1.24
N GLU A 145 -6.99 -22.01 -1.96
CA GLU A 145 -7.30 -21.80 -3.38
C GLU A 145 -5.99 -21.50 -4.12
N PRO A 146 -5.64 -22.24 -5.19
CA PRO A 146 -4.45 -21.95 -5.97
C PRO A 146 -4.49 -20.51 -6.51
N ASN A 147 -3.37 -19.78 -6.38
CA ASN A 147 -3.24 -18.39 -6.83
C ASN A 147 -4.19 -17.39 -6.16
N ALA A 148 -4.69 -17.67 -4.94
CA ALA A 148 -5.41 -16.67 -4.18
C ALA A 148 -5.13 -16.80 -2.68
N LEU A 149 -5.14 -15.67 -1.97
CA LEU A 149 -4.91 -15.64 -0.52
C LEU A 149 -6.20 -15.23 0.19
N ASN A 150 -6.64 -16.00 1.18
CA ASN A 150 -7.60 -15.51 2.16
C ASN A 150 -6.89 -14.73 3.29
N GLN A 151 -7.68 -14.13 4.19
CA GLN A 151 -7.13 -13.31 5.29
C GLN A 151 -6.18 -14.08 6.22
N THR A 152 -6.46 -15.35 6.50
CA THR A 152 -5.62 -16.19 7.38
C THR A 152 -4.28 -16.48 6.72
N GLU A 153 -4.28 -16.83 5.44
CA GLU A 153 -3.06 -17.12 4.67
C GLU A 153 -2.20 -15.87 4.47
N LEU A 154 -2.84 -14.71 4.29
CA LEU A 154 -2.16 -13.41 4.24
C LEU A 154 -1.53 -13.06 5.61
N GLU A 155 -2.21 -13.35 6.72
CA GLU A 155 -1.63 -13.21 8.06
C GLU A 155 -0.40 -14.12 8.24
N GLU A 156 -0.52 -15.40 7.89
CA GLU A 156 0.58 -16.36 7.92
C GLU A 156 1.78 -15.90 7.08
N MET A 157 1.51 -15.40 5.87
CA MET A 157 2.52 -14.83 4.97
C MET A 157 3.28 -13.68 5.63
N ARG A 158 2.58 -12.69 6.17
CA ARG A 158 3.24 -11.55 6.82
C ARG A 158 4.04 -11.96 8.05
N HIS A 159 3.54 -12.92 8.83
CA HIS A 159 4.26 -13.46 9.97
C HIS A 159 5.54 -14.20 9.54
N GLY A 160 5.48 -14.96 8.45
CA GLY A 160 6.64 -15.67 7.89
C GLY A 160 7.73 -14.74 7.35
N ASN A 161 7.38 -13.54 6.91
CA ASN A 161 8.32 -12.55 6.37
C ASN A 161 8.92 -11.60 7.42
N ARG A 162 8.60 -11.75 8.71
CA ARG A 162 9.11 -10.86 9.77
C ARG A 162 10.62 -10.98 9.93
N GLY A 163 11.33 -9.88 9.72
CA GLY A 163 12.71 -9.71 10.15
C GLY A 163 12.80 -9.61 11.69
N SER A 164 13.88 -10.08 12.29
CA SER A 164 14.08 -10.00 13.74
C SER A 164 14.10 -8.53 14.22
N ASN A 165 13.31 -8.22 15.26
CA ASN A 165 13.20 -6.88 15.88
C ASN A 165 12.74 -5.73 14.94
N ASP A 166 12.23 -6.02 13.75
CA ASP A 166 11.76 -5.01 12.79
C ASP A 166 10.28 -4.64 13.00
N PHE A 167 9.95 -4.11 14.18
CA PHE A 167 8.57 -3.80 14.54
C PHE A 167 7.90 -2.80 13.58
N SER A 168 8.67 -1.83 13.06
CA SER A 168 8.18 -0.87 12.07
C SER A 168 7.84 -1.54 10.73
N GLY A 169 8.71 -2.42 10.22
CA GLY A 169 8.44 -3.17 9.00
C GLY A 169 7.25 -4.13 9.15
N TRP A 170 7.08 -4.73 10.34
CA TRP A 170 5.92 -5.58 10.62
C TRP A 170 4.60 -4.81 10.54
N ALA A 171 4.58 -3.59 11.10
CA ALA A 171 3.41 -2.73 11.08
C ALA A 171 3.11 -2.21 9.67
N ALA A 172 4.13 -1.79 8.93
CA ALA A 172 3.99 -1.33 7.54
C ALA A 172 3.47 -2.46 6.63
N SER A 173 4.10 -3.64 6.67
CA SER A 173 3.66 -4.83 5.96
C SER A 173 2.21 -5.22 6.31
N LYS A 174 1.79 -5.08 7.58
CA LYS A 174 0.39 -5.28 7.96
C LYS A 174 -0.54 -4.29 7.25
N ALA A 175 -0.24 -2.99 7.35
CA ALA A 175 -1.08 -1.94 6.82
C ALA A 175 -1.25 -2.06 5.29
N GLU A 176 -0.15 -2.30 4.57
CA GLU A 176 -0.14 -2.46 3.12
C GLU A 176 -1.05 -3.61 2.66
N TRP A 177 -0.84 -4.80 3.22
CA TRP A 177 -1.59 -5.99 2.82
C TRP A 177 -3.03 -5.99 3.31
N ASP A 178 -3.32 -5.45 4.49
CA ASP A 178 -4.71 -5.27 4.96
C ASP A 178 -5.48 -4.30 4.05
N MET A 179 -4.85 -3.19 3.64
CA MET A 179 -5.45 -2.22 2.74
C MET A 179 -5.72 -2.84 1.37
N LEU A 180 -4.72 -3.53 0.79
CA LEU A 180 -4.88 -4.24 -0.48
C LEU A 180 -6.01 -5.28 -0.41
N TYR A 181 -6.02 -6.11 0.63
CA TYR A 181 -7.04 -7.14 0.82
C TYR A 181 -8.44 -6.53 0.98
N SER A 182 -8.57 -5.45 1.76
CA SER A 182 -9.83 -4.73 1.95
C SER A 182 -10.38 -4.17 0.63
N LEU A 183 -9.51 -3.58 -0.19
CA LEU A 183 -9.86 -2.97 -1.47
C LEU A 183 -10.17 -3.97 -2.60
N ALA A 184 -9.47 -5.11 -2.60
CA ALA A 184 -9.31 -5.89 -3.83
C ALA A 184 -9.64 -7.38 -3.69
N LYS A 185 -10.01 -7.86 -2.49
CA LYS A 185 -10.55 -9.23 -2.37
C LYS A 185 -11.84 -9.38 -3.17
N ASP A 186 -12.07 -10.58 -3.68
CA ASP A 186 -13.31 -10.93 -4.35
C ASP A 186 -14.46 -11.17 -3.35
N LYS A 187 -15.64 -11.50 -3.91
CA LYS A 187 -16.86 -11.76 -3.15
C LYS A 187 -16.77 -12.99 -2.24
N ASP A 188 -15.85 -13.91 -2.52
CA ASP A 188 -15.67 -15.16 -1.77
C ASP A 188 -14.58 -15.01 -0.69
N GLY A 189 -13.98 -13.82 -0.58
CA GLY A 189 -12.99 -13.48 0.44
C GLY A 189 -11.56 -13.84 0.04
N PHE A 190 -11.26 -13.88 -1.25
CA PHE A 190 -9.93 -14.18 -1.75
C PHE A 190 -9.31 -12.99 -2.47
N LEU A 191 -8.05 -12.70 -2.15
CA LEU A 191 -7.22 -11.79 -2.93
C LEU A 191 -6.54 -12.60 -4.03
N GLN A 192 -7.03 -12.43 -5.26
CA GLN A 192 -6.52 -13.11 -6.45
C GLN A 192 -5.10 -12.64 -6.79
N LYS A 193 -4.24 -13.58 -7.23
CA LYS A 193 -2.84 -13.31 -7.56
C LYS A 193 -2.67 -12.21 -8.60
N ASP A 194 -3.42 -12.26 -9.70
CA ASP A 194 -3.30 -11.25 -10.75
C ASP A 194 -3.73 -9.86 -10.26
N THR A 195 -4.75 -9.80 -9.40
CA THR A 195 -5.17 -8.57 -8.72
C THR A 195 -4.08 -8.03 -7.79
N ALA A 196 -3.46 -8.90 -7.00
CA ALA A 196 -2.34 -8.52 -6.15
C ALA A 196 -1.13 -8.07 -6.99
N ARG A 197 -0.85 -8.71 -8.11
CA ARG A 197 0.23 -8.33 -9.04
C ARG A 197 0.04 -6.93 -9.60
N ALA A 198 -1.21 -6.57 -9.93
CA ALA A 198 -1.55 -5.27 -10.50
C ALA A 198 -1.33 -4.09 -9.54
N VAL A 199 -1.17 -4.32 -8.22
CA VAL A 199 -0.81 -3.23 -7.31
C VAL A 199 0.63 -2.78 -7.54
N TYR A 200 1.54 -3.67 -7.94
CA TYR A 200 2.97 -3.38 -7.99
C TYR A 200 3.37 -2.33 -9.04
N ASP A 201 2.59 -2.14 -10.08
CA ASP A 201 2.81 -1.09 -11.08
C ASP A 201 1.71 -0.01 -11.05
N GLY A 202 0.82 -0.07 -10.06
CA GLY A 202 -0.28 0.88 -9.88
C GLY A 202 -1.48 0.66 -10.81
N SER A 203 -1.46 -0.32 -11.72
CA SER A 203 -2.59 -0.60 -12.63
C SER A 203 -3.87 -1.01 -11.91
N LEU A 204 -3.76 -1.60 -10.72
CA LEU A 204 -4.90 -1.87 -9.84
C LEU A 204 -5.64 -0.59 -9.46
N PHE A 205 -4.92 0.50 -9.19
CA PHE A 205 -5.53 1.76 -8.75
C PHE A 205 -6.40 2.38 -9.83
N VAL A 206 -5.97 2.30 -11.09
CA VAL A 206 -6.77 2.72 -12.25
C VAL A 206 -8.07 1.93 -12.32
N THR A 207 -7.99 0.61 -12.16
CA THR A 207 -9.15 -0.29 -12.18
C THR A 207 -10.13 0.03 -11.05
N LEU A 208 -9.63 0.26 -9.83
CA LEU A 208 -10.45 0.62 -8.67
C LEU A 208 -11.12 1.99 -8.87
N ALA A 209 -10.38 2.99 -9.35
CA ALA A 209 -10.92 4.32 -9.60
C ALA A 209 -12.02 4.32 -10.65
N GLN A 210 -11.87 3.56 -11.73
CA GLN A 210 -12.90 3.39 -12.75
C GLN A 210 -14.16 2.74 -12.18
N LYS A 211 -14.00 1.66 -11.40
CA LYS A 211 -15.13 0.97 -10.74
C LYS A 211 -15.91 1.90 -9.81
N ASN A 212 -15.21 2.72 -9.04
CA ASN A 212 -15.83 3.64 -8.07
C ASN A 212 -16.41 4.90 -8.73
N GLY A 213 -15.78 5.41 -9.79
CA GLY A 213 -16.28 6.51 -10.59
C GLY A 213 -17.55 6.15 -11.36
N GLY A 214 -17.60 4.95 -11.95
CA GLY A 214 -18.78 4.44 -12.66
C GLY A 214 -19.96 4.12 -11.74
N SER A 215 -19.71 3.77 -10.48
CA SER A 215 -20.75 3.52 -9.48
C SER A 215 -21.45 4.80 -8.99
N SER A 216 -20.87 5.97 -9.24
CA SER A 216 -21.43 7.28 -8.87
C SER A 216 -22.33 7.90 -9.97
N GLY A 217 -22.45 7.26 -11.15
CA GLY A 217 -23.21 7.75 -12.31
C GLY A 217 -24.50 6.99 -12.63
N GLY A 218 -24.89 6.05 -11.78
CA GLY A 218 -26.08 5.21 -11.97
C GLY A 218 -26.98 5.22 -10.73
N ASN A 219 -27.73 6.31 -10.54
CA ASN A 219 -28.98 6.31 -9.78
C ASN A 219 -29.85 7.49 -10.20
#